data_AF-A0A937BFG1-F1
#
_entry.id   AF-A0A937BFG1-F1
#
_cell.length_a   1.000
_cell.length_b   1.000
_cell.length_c   1.000
_cell.angle_alpha   90.00
_cell.angle_beta   90.00
_cell.angle_gamma   90.00
#
_symmetry.space_group_name_H-M   'P 1'
#
loop_
_entity.id
_entity.type
_entity.pdbx_description
1 polymer ?
#
loop_
_entity_poly.entity_id
_entity_poly.type
_entity_poly.pdbx_seq_one_letter_code
_entity_poly.pdbx_strand_id
1 'polypeptide(L)'
;MTRLRVLHGFIAGVLILFTVSAFAGGPLVVCYQLPTKYSGAGSVSLNYDQGILGSRTKAQADALVTEAVSLWTNVATSTVALARGADLPVDIAASNYATYLYDFSDGLNPVIYDSDGSIIDSIFGVGAKNSVLGFAGSAWNNNGSQCQYVEGRAVINGYISVNDTTMKVVLAHEVGHLIGLDHTQLDNSQGLVTSYPSNYPLMYPIAYRNYASLHEDDIAAVSALYPDATLNSGYGQLTGSFVQVNGTPIRGANIWAKEVSTNKVFSVVSDYLIQNTGYFKLLLPPGSYTLQAEVIQTDFTAGSSIGPYSETSSGFSFQSPLYNNGVPIAPIVLGGSSPSQFVITAGCVASATFKLDGTGSVGGNCGVDNVPPTVPVGLSATPISTTQINLSWTASTDNVGVTGYKVYRGGTLVGSPTTTSYTDTGLTASTSYSYTLAACDAANNCSAQSNPVSATTMPAATSSNVALASVGAVASASSSTSSDYPVSAVNNNQRTGTPWGTGGGWRDATFNAYPDWVQINFGGTKTVDRVVVYTLQDNYTTPIEPTDTLTFSTWGVTGFTVQGWNGSAWITLATVSGNNLVKRTVNFAAFTTDRIRVNVTSALSSHSRITEIEAWETKKTKLDSFYGMDVNQNYT
;
A
#
# COMPACT_ATOMS: atom_id res chain seq x y z
N MET A 1 -28.33 22.70 -37.52
CA MET A 1 -27.23 21.72 -37.60
C MET A 1 -27.86 20.35 -37.74
N THR A 2 -27.80 19.76 -38.93
CA THR A 2 -28.37 18.44 -39.21
C THR A 2 -27.46 17.40 -38.55
N ARG A 3 -27.95 16.71 -37.52
CA ARG A 3 -27.25 15.58 -36.89
C ARG A 3 -27.15 14.45 -37.93
N LEU A 4 -26.00 13.77 -38.09
CA LEU A 4 -25.95 12.56 -38.91
C LEU A 4 -26.90 11.55 -38.26
N ARG A 5 -27.77 10.93 -39.05
CA ARG A 5 -28.45 9.71 -38.64
C ARG A 5 -27.77 8.57 -39.37
N VAL A 6 -26.90 7.84 -38.69
CA VAL A 6 -26.43 6.52 -39.14
C VAL A 6 -27.45 5.52 -38.61
N LEU A 7 -28.36 5.07 -39.47
CA LEU A 7 -29.47 4.19 -39.09
C LEU A 7 -29.20 2.80 -39.67
N HIS A 8 -29.01 1.78 -38.84
CA HIS A 8 -29.00 0.38 -39.30
C HIS A 8 -30.40 -0.23 -39.08
N GLY A 9 -31.08 -0.61 -40.16
CA GLY A 9 -32.38 -1.29 -40.17
C GLY A 9 -32.22 -2.78 -40.46
N PHE A 10 -32.85 -3.61 -39.63
CA PHE A 10 -33.06 -5.05 -39.84
C PHE A 10 -33.95 -5.34 -41.04
N ILE A 11 -33.56 -6.26 -41.94
CA ILE A 11 -34.49 -7.12 -42.70
C ILE A 11 -33.91 -8.54 -42.82
N ALA A 12 -34.76 -9.52 -42.48
CA ALA A 12 -34.48 -10.96 -42.48
C ALA A 12 -34.46 -11.56 -43.90
N GLY A 13 -33.57 -12.54 -44.11
CA GLY A 13 -33.61 -13.40 -45.29
C GLY A 13 -32.35 -14.26 -45.47
N VAL A 14 -32.41 -15.50 -44.98
CA VAL A 14 -31.44 -16.61 -45.12
C VAL A 14 -30.31 -16.63 -44.06
N LEU A 15 -30.19 -17.82 -43.46
CA LEU A 15 -29.64 -18.13 -42.15
C LEU A 15 -28.11 -18.25 -42.16
N ILE A 16 -27.40 -17.18 -41.80
CA ILE A 16 -26.16 -17.25 -40.98
C ILE A 16 -26.33 -16.20 -39.87
N LEU A 17 -26.66 -16.68 -38.68
CA LEU A 17 -26.82 -15.88 -37.47
C LEU A 17 -25.45 -15.35 -37.01
N PHE A 18 -25.19 -14.07 -37.24
CA PHE A 18 -24.39 -13.27 -36.33
C PHE A 18 -25.14 -11.98 -36.00
N THR A 19 -25.81 -11.97 -34.85
CA THR A 19 -26.20 -10.75 -34.16
C THR A 19 -24.91 -10.07 -33.72
N VAL A 20 -24.38 -9.16 -34.54
CA VAL A 20 -23.21 -8.36 -34.14
C VAL A 20 -23.71 -7.13 -33.42
N SER A 21 -23.60 -7.21 -32.11
CA SER A 21 -23.53 -6.08 -31.20
C SER A 21 -22.53 -5.04 -31.72
N ALA A 22 -22.97 -3.78 -31.82
CA ALA A 22 -22.11 -2.63 -32.08
C ALA A 22 -21.83 -1.95 -30.73
N PHE A 23 -20.54 -1.74 -30.42
CA PHE A 23 -20.07 -1.43 -29.06
C PHE A 23 -19.23 -0.15 -29.01
N ALA A 24 -19.68 0.87 -28.28
CA ALA A 24 -19.03 2.19 -28.21
C ALA A 24 -18.40 2.74 -26.94
N GLY A 25 -17.71 3.88 -27.06
CA GLY A 25 -16.86 4.44 -26.01
C GLY A 25 -15.87 3.38 -25.52
N GLY A 26 -14.96 3.01 -26.42
CA GLY A 26 -14.20 1.77 -26.35
C GLY A 26 -14.15 1.12 -27.75
N PRO A 27 -13.76 -0.16 -27.83
CA PRO A 27 -13.69 -0.88 -29.10
C PRO A 27 -15.07 -1.20 -29.67
N LEU A 28 -15.23 -0.99 -30.99
CA LEU A 28 -16.43 -1.26 -31.79
C LEU A 28 -16.95 -2.69 -31.63
N VAL A 29 -16.07 -3.65 -31.37
CA VAL A 29 -16.43 -5.06 -31.12
C VAL A 29 -15.68 -5.59 -29.91
N VAL A 30 -16.40 -6.24 -28.99
CA VAL A 30 -15.85 -6.95 -27.83
C VAL A 30 -16.21 -8.41 -27.89
N CYS A 31 -15.21 -9.27 -27.67
CA CYS A 31 -15.35 -10.71 -27.74
C CYS A 31 -14.41 -11.35 -26.73
N TYR A 32 -14.91 -12.35 -25.98
CA TYR A 32 -14.21 -12.92 -24.81
C TYR A 32 -13.71 -11.87 -23.82
N GLN A 33 -14.50 -10.81 -23.61
CA GLN A 33 -14.15 -9.69 -22.72
C GLN A 33 -12.86 -8.95 -23.12
N LEU A 34 -12.48 -9.05 -24.38
CA LEU A 34 -11.34 -8.36 -24.97
C LEU A 34 -11.78 -7.49 -26.16
N PRO A 35 -11.15 -6.32 -26.34
CA PRO A 35 -11.28 -5.53 -27.56
C PRO A 35 -10.88 -6.34 -28.81
N THR A 36 -11.74 -6.30 -29.83
CA THR A 36 -11.41 -6.81 -31.17
C THR A 36 -10.63 -5.74 -31.91
N LYS A 37 -9.58 -6.17 -32.60
CA LYS A 37 -8.72 -5.30 -33.41
C LYS A 37 -8.07 -6.06 -34.54
N TYR A 38 -7.47 -5.36 -35.49
CA TYR A 38 -6.60 -5.99 -36.48
C TYR A 38 -5.38 -6.62 -35.82
N SER A 39 -4.90 -7.73 -36.37
CA SER A 39 -3.71 -8.43 -35.87
C SER A 39 -2.40 -7.67 -36.15
N GLY A 40 -1.31 -8.06 -35.47
CA GLY A 40 -0.01 -7.40 -35.62
C GLY A 40 0.01 -5.96 -35.11
N ALA A 41 0.70 -5.07 -35.82
CA ALA A 41 0.71 -3.64 -35.52
C ALA A 41 -0.64 -2.94 -35.83
N GLY A 42 -1.64 -3.67 -36.34
CA GLY A 42 -2.88 -3.06 -36.85
C GLY A 42 -2.69 -2.49 -38.26
N SER A 43 -1.90 -3.18 -39.10
CA SER A 43 -1.65 -2.76 -40.48
C SER A 43 -2.82 -3.13 -41.39
N VAL A 44 -3.42 -2.14 -42.05
CA VAL A 44 -4.56 -2.32 -42.95
C VAL A 44 -4.27 -1.62 -44.28
N SER A 45 -4.42 -2.36 -45.38
CA SER A 45 -4.22 -1.86 -46.75
C SER A 45 -5.58 -1.51 -47.37
N LEU A 46 -5.87 -0.22 -47.50
CA LEU A 46 -7.14 0.28 -48.01
C LEU A 46 -7.17 0.27 -49.54
N ASN A 47 -8.22 -0.31 -50.12
CA ASN A 47 -8.40 -0.42 -51.57
C ASN A 47 -9.40 0.64 -52.04
N TYR A 48 -8.94 1.59 -52.85
CA TYR A 48 -9.78 2.72 -53.27
C TYR A 48 -10.61 2.37 -54.50
N ASP A 49 -11.84 2.88 -54.53
CA ASP A 49 -12.75 2.74 -55.65
C ASP A 49 -12.20 3.37 -56.95
N GLN A 50 -12.71 2.90 -58.09
CA GLN A 50 -12.42 3.49 -59.41
C GLN A 50 -13.34 4.67 -59.75
N GLY A 51 -14.45 4.82 -59.03
CA GLY A 51 -15.49 5.82 -59.29
C GLY A 51 -15.17 7.26 -58.88
N ILE A 52 -16.19 8.10 -59.02
CA ILE A 52 -16.20 9.49 -58.53
C ILE A 52 -16.92 9.58 -57.18
N LEU A 53 -16.59 10.59 -56.36
CA LEU A 53 -17.30 10.84 -55.10
C LEU A 53 -18.16 12.11 -55.22
N GLY A 54 -19.40 11.94 -55.67
CA GLY A 54 -20.30 13.04 -55.96
C GLY A 54 -19.76 13.91 -57.10
N SER A 55 -19.44 15.18 -56.82
CA SER A 55 -18.80 16.08 -57.79
C SER A 55 -17.28 15.93 -57.91
N ARG A 56 -16.66 15.09 -57.08
CA ARG A 56 -15.20 14.92 -57.01
C ARG A 56 -14.74 13.83 -57.95
N THR A 57 -13.75 14.12 -58.78
CA THR A 57 -13.04 13.10 -59.56
C THR A 57 -12.41 12.06 -58.65
N LYS A 58 -12.11 10.86 -59.18
CA LYS A 58 -11.36 9.83 -58.45
C LYS A 58 -10.10 10.38 -57.78
N ALA A 59 -9.26 11.10 -58.53
CA ALA A 59 -8.01 11.65 -57.99
C ALA A 59 -8.23 12.61 -56.82
N GLN A 60 -9.32 13.38 -56.84
CA GLN A 60 -9.71 14.24 -55.71
C GLN A 60 -10.21 13.40 -54.53
N ALA A 61 -11.07 12.40 -54.78
CA ALA A 61 -11.56 11.50 -53.73
C ALA A 61 -10.41 10.76 -53.03
N ASP A 62 -9.53 10.14 -53.81
CA ASP A 62 -8.30 9.47 -53.38
C ASP A 62 -7.42 10.36 -52.47
N ALA A 63 -7.25 11.63 -52.84
CA ALA A 63 -6.48 12.59 -52.05
C ALA A 63 -7.14 12.86 -50.70
N LEU A 64 -8.47 13.05 -50.68
CA LEU A 64 -9.22 13.24 -49.44
C LEU A 64 -9.15 12.01 -48.52
N VAL A 65 -9.23 10.79 -49.07
CA VAL A 65 -9.08 9.56 -48.27
C VAL A 65 -7.68 9.52 -47.65
N THR A 66 -6.65 9.78 -48.45
CA THR A 66 -5.25 9.73 -48.00
C THR A 66 -4.98 10.74 -46.88
N GLU A 67 -5.47 11.98 -47.03
CA GLU A 67 -5.39 12.99 -45.97
C GLU A 67 -6.15 12.56 -44.71
N ALA A 68 -7.35 11.98 -44.86
CA ALA A 68 -8.17 11.57 -43.73
C ALA A 68 -7.58 10.41 -42.93
N VAL A 69 -7.01 9.45 -43.63
CA VAL A 69 -6.30 8.32 -43.05
C VAL A 69 -5.08 8.77 -42.24
N SER A 70 -4.39 9.83 -42.69
CA SER A 70 -3.18 10.33 -42.02
C SER A 70 -3.42 10.80 -40.58
N LEU A 71 -4.64 11.23 -40.24
CA LEU A 71 -4.98 11.62 -38.87
C LEU A 71 -4.79 10.47 -37.87
N TRP A 72 -5.17 9.25 -38.28
CA TRP A 72 -5.09 8.07 -37.44
C TRP A 72 -3.67 7.49 -37.40
N THR A 73 -2.95 7.48 -38.53
CA THR A 73 -1.58 6.94 -38.60
C THR A 73 -0.54 7.83 -37.95
N ASN A 74 -0.83 9.11 -37.76
CA ASN A 74 0.09 10.08 -37.14
C ASN A 74 -0.03 10.14 -35.60
N VAL A 75 -0.83 9.26 -34.99
CA VAL A 75 -0.93 9.16 -33.53
C VAL A 75 0.30 8.42 -32.99
N ALA A 76 1.26 9.17 -32.45
CA ALA A 76 2.55 8.64 -32.00
C ALA A 76 2.45 7.53 -30.94
N THR A 77 1.40 7.54 -30.11
CA THR A 77 1.15 6.55 -29.05
C THR A 77 0.36 5.33 -29.54
N SER A 78 0.10 5.23 -30.85
CA SER A 78 -0.64 4.15 -31.46
C SER A 78 0.18 3.43 -32.54
N THR A 79 0.04 2.10 -32.62
CA THR A 79 0.69 1.31 -33.68
C THR A 79 -0.11 1.24 -34.98
N VAL A 80 -1.38 1.68 -34.97
CA VAL A 80 -2.29 1.48 -36.10
C VAL A 80 -1.70 2.07 -37.38
N ALA A 81 -1.66 1.25 -38.43
CA ALA A 81 -1.00 1.62 -39.68
C ALA A 81 -1.97 1.41 -40.84
N LEU A 82 -2.50 2.49 -41.37
CA LEU A 82 -3.38 2.49 -42.53
C LEU A 82 -2.57 2.92 -43.75
N ALA A 83 -2.52 2.08 -44.77
CA ALA A 83 -1.78 2.36 -45.99
C ALA A 83 -2.69 2.28 -47.21
N ARG A 84 -2.37 3.05 -48.25
CA ARG A 84 -3.02 2.91 -49.55
C ARG A 84 -2.54 1.62 -50.22
N GLY A 85 -3.48 0.72 -50.48
CA GLY A 85 -3.29 -0.50 -51.25
C GLY A 85 -3.48 -0.29 -52.76
N ALA A 86 -3.58 -1.41 -53.49
CA ALA A 86 -4.03 -1.38 -54.87
C ALA A 86 -5.48 -0.92 -54.95
N ASP A 87 -5.82 -0.16 -55.98
CA ASP A 87 -7.21 0.21 -56.22
C ASP A 87 -8.07 -1.05 -56.50
N LEU A 88 -9.38 -0.94 -56.24
CA LEU A 88 -10.34 -1.99 -56.59
C LEU A 88 -10.32 -2.23 -58.10
N PRO A 89 -10.57 -3.48 -58.56
CA PRO A 89 -10.45 -3.83 -59.97
C PRO A 89 -11.52 -3.19 -60.86
N VAL A 90 -12.63 -2.71 -60.26
CA VAL A 90 -13.76 -2.09 -60.94
C VAL A 90 -14.34 -0.94 -60.09
N ASP A 91 -15.14 -0.10 -60.74
CA ASP A 91 -15.96 0.92 -60.08
C ASP A 91 -17.12 0.25 -59.34
N ILE A 92 -17.28 0.57 -58.05
CA ILE A 92 -18.31 -0.02 -57.20
C ILE A 92 -19.57 0.84 -57.22
N ALA A 93 -20.66 0.26 -57.69
CA ALA A 93 -21.97 0.88 -57.81
C ALA A 93 -23.07 -0.03 -57.25
N ALA A 94 -24.31 0.46 -57.21
CA ALA A 94 -25.46 -0.32 -56.74
C ALA A 94 -25.66 -1.67 -57.46
N SER A 95 -25.12 -1.85 -58.66
CA SER A 95 -25.22 -3.11 -59.42
C SER A 95 -24.24 -4.21 -58.98
N ASN A 96 -23.12 -3.88 -58.31
CA ASN A 96 -22.05 -4.83 -57.99
C ASN A 96 -21.53 -4.77 -56.54
N TYR A 97 -21.97 -3.79 -55.73
CA TYR A 97 -21.48 -3.55 -54.37
C TYR A 97 -21.52 -4.78 -53.47
N ALA A 98 -22.56 -5.62 -53.58
CA ALA A 98 -22.74 -6.78 -52.71
C ALA A 98 -21.54 -7.74 -52.72
N THR A 99 -20.84 -7.86 -53.85
CA THR A 99 -19.65 -8.73 -53.99
C THR A 99 -18.49 -8.24 -53.12
N TYR A 100 -18.34 -6.92 -52.96
CA TYR A 100 -17.22 -6.31 -52.26
C TYR A 100 -17.55 -5.90 -50.82
N LEU A 101 -18.84 -5.81 -50.46
CA LEU A 101 -19.26 -5.48 -49.11
C LEU A 101 -19.51 -6.70 -48.21
N TYR A 102 -19.79 -7.87 -48.80
CA TYR A 102 -20.21 -9.06 -48.06
C TYR A 102 -19.26 -10.25 -48.22
N ASP A 103 -18.25 -10.17 -49.09
CA ASP A 103 -17.11 -11.08 -49.07
C ASP A 103 -16.06 -10.54 -48.08
N PHE A 104 -15.58 -11.40 -47.19
CA PHE A 104 -14.58 -11.09 -46.16
C PHE A 104 -13.42 -12.09 -46.19
N SER A 105 -13.15 -12.64 -47.37
CA SER A 105 -12.16 -13.69 -47.59
C SER A 105 -11.18 -13.38 -48.72
N ASP A 106 -11.29 -12.19 -49.33
CA ASP A 106 -10.53 -11.78 -50.51
C ASP A 106 -9.30 -10.90 -50.19
N GLY A 107 -9.14 -10.51 -48.92
CA GLY A 107 -8.09 -9.66 -48.39
C GLY A 107 -8.31 -8.16 -48.66
N LEU A 108 -9.45 -7.75 -49.20
CA LEU A 108 -9.71 -6.36 -49.57
C LEU A 108 -10.27 -5.56 -48.40
N ASN A 109 -9.85 -4.29 -48.33
CA ASN A 109 -10.42 -3.32 -47.39
C ASN A 109 -10.99 -2.12 -48.15
N PRO A 110 -12.14 -2.28 -48.83
CA PRO A 110 -12.66 -1.29 -49.76
C PRO A 110 -13.03 0.04 -49.10
N VAL A 111 -12.62 1.14 -49.74
CA VAL A 111 -13.13 2.50 -49.53
C VAL A 111 -13.91 2.90 -50.78
N ILE A 112 -15.24 2.80 -50.71
CA ILE A 112 -16.18 2.90 -51.82
C ILE A 112 -16.73 4.30 -51.95
N TYR A 113 -16.79 4.80 -53.18
CA TYR A 113 -17.30 6.13 -53.52
C TYR A 113 -18.72 6.01 -54.08
N ASP A 114 -19.72 6.05 -53.19
CA ASP A 114 -21.13 5.98 -53.59
C ASP A 114 -21.57 7.32 -54.20
N SER A 115 -21.27 7.50 -55.48
CA SER A 115 -21.39 8.79 -56.17
C SER A 115 -22.78 9.44 -56.09
N ASP A 116 -23.85 8.64 -56.10
CA ASP A 116 -25.24 9.09 -56.18
C ASP A 116 -26.10 8.62 -55.00
N GLY A 117 -25.48 7.98 -54.00
CA GLY A 117 -26.16 7.51 -52.80
C GLY A 117 -27.00 6.24 -53.01
N SER A 118 -26.90 5.61 -54.18
CA SER A 118 -27.70 4.44 -54.52
C SER A 118 -27.30 3.20 -53.70
N ILE A 119 -26.03 3.07 -53.32
CA ILE A 119 -25.57 1.99 -52.44
C ILE A 119 -26.15 2.19 -51.03
N ILE A 120 -26.10 3.42 -50.52
CA ILE A 120 -26.70 3.79 -49.23
C ILE A 120 -28.20 3.51 -49.19
N ASP A 121 -28.97 3.92 -50.20
CA ASP A 121 -30.40 3.61 -50.30
C ASP A 121 -30.66 2.09 -50.39
N SER A 122 -29.77 1.34 -51.06
CA SER A 122 -29.89 -0.12 -51.18
C SER A 122 -29.69 -0.84 -49.86
N ILE A 123 -28.82 -0.32 -48.99
CA ILE A 123 -28.47 -0.94 -47.70
C ILE A 123 -29.42 -0.50 -46.58
N PHE A 124 -29.73 0.79 -46.52
CA PHE A 124 -30.46 1.38 -45.39
C PHE A 124 -31.92 1.72 -45.73
N GLY A 125 -32.34 1.44 -46.96
CA GLY A 125 -33.69 1.70 -47.45
C GLY A 125 -33.79 3.03 -48.18
N VAL A 126 -34.82 3.10 -49.03
CA VAL A 126 -35.09 4.25 -49.89
C VAL A 126 -35.18 5.55 -49.08
N GLY A 127 -34.36 6.54 -49.44
CA GLY A 127 -34.34 7.86 -48.83
C GLY A 127 -33.22 8.05 -47.81
N ALA A 128 -32.54 6.98 -47.39
CA ALA A 128 -31.41 7.04 -46.47
C ALA A 128 -30.25 7.89 -47.00
N LYS A 129 -30.06 7.95 -48.32
CA LYS A 129 -29.03 8.78 -48.96
C LYS A 129 -29.15 10.28 -48.68
N ASN A 130 -30.30 10.75 -48.18
CA ASN A 130 -30.51 12.15 -47.83
C ASN A 130 -30.00 12.49 -46.42
N SER A 131 -29.66 11.50 -45.60
CA SER A 131 -29.31 11.70 -44.18
C SER A 131 -28.09 10.92 -43.68
N VAL A 132 -27.64 9.90 -44.41
CA VAL A 132 -26.45 9.09 -44.10
C VAL A 132 -25.28 9.62 -44.93
N LEU A 133 -24.20 10.08 -44.30
CA LEU A 133 -23.00 10.57 -45.01
C LEU A 133 -22.00 9.47 -45.34
N GLY A 134 -22.06 8.36 -44.61
CA GLY A 134 -21.22 7.19 -44.82
C GLY A 134 -21.55 6.13 -43.77
N PHE A 135 -20.91 4.98 -43.94
CA PHE A 135 -20.82 3.96 -42.91
C PHE A 135 -19.54 3.15 -43.11
N ALA A 136 -19.02 2.59 -42.03
CA ALA A 136 -17.90 1.68 -42.05
C ALA A 136 -17.97 0.64 -40.95
N GLY A 137 -17.16 -0.39 -41.09
CA GLY A 137 -16.99 -1.43 -40.09
C GLY A 137 -16.15 -2.58 -40.61
N SER A 138 -15.82 -3.51 -39.73
CA SER A 138 -14.91 -4.60 -40.03
C SER A 138 -15.50 -5.95 -39.67
N ALA A 139 -15.35 -6.91 -40.57
CA ALA A 139 -15.59 -8.29 -40.28
C ALA A 139 -14.50 -8.82 -39.36
N TRP A 140 -14.89 -9.75 -38.50
CA TRP A 140 -13.99 -10.37 -37.54
C TRP A 140 -14.21 -11.88 -37.54
N ASN A 141 -13.14 -12.60 -37.20
CA ASN A 141 -13.19 -14.02 -36.95
C ASN A 141 -12.92 -14.31 -35.47
N ASN A 142 -13.19 -15.56 -35.08
CA ASN A 142 -12.91 -16.06 -33.74
C ASN A 142 -11.79 -17.11 -33.83
N ASN A 143 -10.69 -16.90 -33.10
CA ASN A 143 -9.56 -17.83 -33.05
C ASN A 143 -9.63 -18.84 -31.89
N GLY A 144 -10.77 -18.91 -31.19
CA GLY A 144 -11.02 -19.77 -30.02
C GLY A 144 -10.74 -19.12 -28.66
N SER A 145 -10.06 -17.96 -28.63
CA SER A 145 -9.71 -17.26 -27.38
C SER A 145 -9.79 -15.73 -27.46
N GLN A 146 -9.80 -15.18 -28.68
CA GLN A 146 -9.96 -13.77 -28.98
C GLN A 146 -10.64 -13.64 -30.36
N CYS A 147 -11.33 -12.52 -30.58
CA CYS A 147 -11.73 -12.12 -31.92
C CYS A 147 -10.76 -11.11 -32.52
N GLN A 148 -10.58 -11.16 -33.84
CA GLN A 148 -9.71 -10.24 -34.58
C GLN A 148 -10.39 -9.78 -35.86
N TYR A 149 -10.19 -8.51 -36.22
CA TYR A 149 -10.63 -8.01 -37.52
C TYR A 149 -9.80 -8.66 -38.63
N VAL A 150 -10.50 -9.08 -39.68
CA VAL A 150 -9.91 -9.70 -40.86
C VAL A 150 -9.89 -8.72 -42.02
N GLU A 151 -11.04 -8.09 -42.31
CA GLU A 151 -11.25 -7.19 -43.44
C GLU A 151 -12.27 -6.11 -43.07
N GLY A 152 -12.06 -4.90 -43.55
CA GLY A 152 -12.85 -3.71 -43.28
C GLY A 152 -13.51 -3.14 -44.52
N ARG A 153 -14.55 -2.33 -44.35
CA ARG A 153 -15.18 -1.60 -45.46
C ARG A 153 -15.59 -0.21 -45.01
N ALA A 154 -15.50 0.74 -45.91
CA ALA A 154 -16.07 2.07 -45.76
C ALA A 154 -16.80 2.46 -47.04
N VAL A 155 -18.03 2.95 -46.92
CA VAL A 155 -18.81 3.49 -48.04
C VAL A 155 -19.14 4.94 -47.73
N ILE A 156 -18.79 5.83 -48.66
CA ILE A 156 -18.95 7.28 -48.47
C ILE A 156 -19.98 7.79 -49.45
N ASN A 157 -20.97 8.52 -48.92
CA ASN A 157 -22.07 9.04 -49.72
C ASN A 157 -21.68 10.33 -50.44
N GLY A 158 -21.50 10.23 -51.76
CA GLY A 158 -21.24 11.37 -52.65
C GLY A 158 -22.48 12.19 -53.00
N TYR A 159 -23.70 11.68 -52.75
CA TYR A 159 -24.95 12.37 -53.05
C TYR A 159 -25.13 13.66 -52.24
N ILE A 160 -24.74 13.63 -50.95
CA ILE A 160 -24.86 14.80 -50.08
C ILE A 160 -23.69 15.75 -50.37
N SER A 161 -23.99 16.82 -51.10
CA SER A 161 -22.99 17.83 -51.46
C SER A 161 -22.47 18.60 -50.24
N VAL A 162 -21.27 18.25 -49.79
CA VAL A 162 -20.51 18.97 -48.75
C VAL A 162 -19.18 19.49 -49.30
N ASN A 163 -18.56 20.46 -48.64
CA ASN A 163 -17.21 20.92 -49.00
C ASN A 163 -16.14 19.86 -48.62
N ASP A 164 -14.91 20.03 -49.11
CA ASP A 164 -13.83 19.06 -48.91
C ASP A 164 -13.43 18.90 -47.44
N THR A 165 -13.47 19.98 -46.65
CA THR A 165 -13.20 19.91 -45.20
C THR A 165 -14.18 18.97 -44.51
N THR A 166 -15.48 19.13 -44.76
CA THR A 166 -16.52 18.26 -44.21
C THR A 166 -16.41 16.84 -44.76
N MET A 167 -16.08 16.67 -46.05
CA MET A 167 -15.89 15.33 -46.62
C MET A 167 -14.73 14.58 -45.94
N LYS A 168 -13.63 15.28 -45.64
CA LYS A 168 -12.51 14.69 -44.88
C LYS A 168 -12.89 14.30 -43.46
N VAL A 169 -13.75 15.08 -42.79
CA VAL A 169 -14.31 14.71 -41.47
C VAL A 169 -15.07 13.39 -41.57
N VAL A 170 -15.96 13.26 -42.55
CA VAL A 170 -16.76 12.03 -42.77
C VAL A 170 -15.82 10.85 -43.04
N LEU A 171 -14.90 10.99 -43.99
CA LEU A 171 -13.91 9.96 -44.29
C LEU A 171 -13.12 9.53 -43.06
N ALA A 172 -12.60 10.46 -42.26
CA ALA A 172 -11.81 10.13 -41.08
C ALA A 172 -12.67 9.47 -40.00
N HIS A 173 -13.92 9.89 -39.82
CA HIS A 173 -14.88 9.27 -38.90
C HIS A 173 -15.15 7.81 -39.27
N GLU A 174 -15.48 7.55 -40.55
CA GLU A 174 -15.73 6.20 -41.03
C GLU A 174 -14.47 5.32 -40.97
N VAL A 175 -13.28 5.88 -41.24
CA VAL A 175 -12.02 5.15 -41.04
C VAL A 175 -11.81 4.80 -39.57
N GLY A 176 -12.23 5.65 -38.62
CA GLY A 176 -12.24 5.34 -37.19
C GLY A 176 -13.05 4.08 -36.87
N HIS A 177 -14.25 3.97 -37.45
CA HIS A 177 -15.07 2.76 -37.35
C HIS A 177 -14.42 1.53 -38.00
N LEU A 178 -13.81 1.71 -39.17
CA LEU A 178 -13.09 0.64 -39.85
C LEU A 178 -12.00 0.06 -38.94
N ILE A 179 -11.22 0.89 -38.24
CA ILE A 179 -10.18 0.42 -37.31
C ILE A 179 -10.71 -0.02 -35.95
N GLY A 180 -12.03 0.00 -35.73
CA GLY A 180 -12.67 -0.53 -34.54
C GLY A 180 -12.85 0.47 -33.41
N LEU A 181 -12.86 1.77 -33.71
CA LEU A 181 -13.37 2.77 -32.79
C LEU A 181 -14.87 2.92 -32.98
N ASP A 182 -15.54 3.39 -31.96
CA ASP A 182 -16.95 3.68 -32.03
C ASP A 182 -17.22 5.10 -31.54
N HIS A 183 -18.48 5.51 -31.49
CA HIS A 183 -18.86 6.85 -31.11
C HIS A 183 -18.47 7.19 -29.66
N THR A 184 -18.26 8.48 -29.44
CA THR A 184 -18.06 9.12 -28.13
C THR A 184 -19.30 9.90 -27.71
N GLN A 185 -19.53 10.03 -26.39
CA GLN A 185 -20.63 10.82 -25.82
C GLN A 185 -20.21 12.25 -25.46
N LEU A 186 -18.95 12.63 -25.67
CA LEU A 186 -18.47 13.96 -25.29
C LEU A 186 -19.05 15.04 -26.21
N ASP A 187 -19.84 15.93 -25.60
CA ASP A 187 -20.48 17.07 -26.23
C ASP A 187 -20.39 18.34 -25.35
N ASN A 188 -21.28 19.29 -25.58
CA ASN A 188 -21.28 20.57 -24.86
C ASN A 188 -21.64 20.44 -23.38
N SER A 189 -22.28 19.35 -22.95
CA SER A 189 -22.59 19.11 -21.54
C SER A 189 -21.32 18.86 -20.70
N GLN A 190 -20.22 18.40 -21.31
CA GLN A 190 -18.90 18.28 -20.66
C GLN A 190 -18.04 19.55 -20.81
N GLY A 191 -18.58 20.58 -21.48
CA GLY A 191 -17.94 21.88 -21.67
C GLY A 191 -17.24 22.05 -23.03
N LEU A 192 -17.56 21.21 -24.02
CA LEU A 192 -17.07 21.40 -25.38
C LEU A 192 -17.76 22.57 -26.10
N VAL A 193 -17.01 23.22 -26.97
CA VAL A 193 -17.40 24.39 -27.75
C VAL A 193 -18.26 23.97 -28.93
N THR A 194 -19.49 24.48 -28.96
CA THR A 194 -20.47 24.25 -30.03
C THR A 194 -20.31 25.19 -31.22
N SER A 195 -19.68 26.35 -31.02
CA SER A 195 -19.48 27.35 -32.08
C SER A 195 -18.39 26.90 -33.04
N TYR A 196 -18.58 27.17 -34.33
CA TYR A 196 -17.56 26.86 -35.32
C TYR A 196 -16.27 27.67 -35.08
N PRO A 197 -15.09 27.04 -35.15
CA PRO A 197 -14.88 25.61 -35.41
C PRO A 197 -15.03 24.80 -34.10
N SER A 198 -16.01 23.88 -34.04
CA SER A 198 -16.29 23.09 -32.82
C SER A 198 -15.14 22.14 -32.50
N ASN A 199 -14.95 21.83 -31.22
CA ASN A 199 -13.90 20.93 -30.72
C ASN A 199 -14.44 19.56 -30.29
N TYR A 200 -15.54 19.10 -30.90
CA TYR A 200 -16.11 17.78 -30.61
C TYR A 200 -15.17 16.68 -31.10
N PRO A 201 -15.03 15.54 -30.38
CA PRO A 201 -14.18 14.44 -30.83
C PRO A 201 -14.67 13.86 -32.14
N LEU A 202 -13.76 13.52 -33.04
CA LEU A 202 -14.05 13.07 -34.40
C LEU A 202 -15.08 11.94 -34.42
N MET A 203 -15.00 11.02 -33.46
CA MET A 203 -15.97 9.92 -33.34
C MET A 203 -17.35 10.32 -32.80
N TYR A 204 -17.59 11.57 -32.41
CA TYR A 204 -18.95 12.05 -32.19
C TYR A 204 -19.70 12.12 -33.54
N PRO A 205 -20.97 11.72 -33.69
CA PRO A 205 -21.63 11.60 -34.99
C PRO A 205 -22.12 12.94 -35.60
N ILE A 206 -21.21 13.89 -35.85
CA ILE A 206 -21.47 15.14 -36.56
C ILE A 206 -20.44 15.41 -37.68
N ALA A 207 -20.84 15.97 -38.82
CA ALA A 207 -19.89 16.23 -39.91
C ALA A 207 -19.27 17.66 -39.87
N TYR A 208 -19.93 18.62 -39.23
CA TYR A 208 -19.54 20.03 -39.30
C TYR A 208 -18.73 20.46 -38.07
N ARG A 209 -17.38 20.50 -38.19
CA ARG A 209 -16.44 20.73 -37.08
C ARG A 209 -15.07 21.28 -37.52
N ASN A 210 -14.20 21.61 -36.56
CA ASN A 210 -12.76 21.78 -36.83
C ASN A 210 -12.13 20.43 -37.20
N TYR A 211 -11.22 20.41 -38.18
CA TYR A 211 -10.62 19.18 -38.70
C TYR A 211 -9.09 19.18 -38.64
N ALA A 212 -8.47 20.21 -38.04
CA ALA A 212 -7.01 20.35 -38.07
C ALA A 212 -6.26 19.22 -37.32
N SER A 213 -6.87 18.59 -36.33
CA SER A 213 -6.29 17.48 -35.54
C SER A 213 -7.38 16.62 -34.90
N LEU A 214 -7.03 15.39 -34.52
CA LEU A 214 -7.87 14.56 -33.64
C LEU A 214 -8.03 15.22 -32.28
N HIS A 215 -9.17 14.97 -31.63
CA HIS A 215 -9.39 15.35 -30.24
C HIS A 215 -8.63 14.39 -29.32
N GLU A 216 -8.27 14.84 -28.12
CA GLU A 216 -7.53 14.03 -27.15
C GLU A 216 -8.22 12.71 -26.76
N ASP A 217 -9.56 12.70 -26.76
CA ASP A 217 -10.39 11.51 -26.56
C ASP A 217 -10.21 10.48 -27.68
N ASP A 218 -10.22 10.91 -28.95
CA ASP A 218 -10.00 10.03 -30.11
C ASP A 218 -8.56 9.44 -30.07
N ILE A 219 -7.58 10.28 -29.72
CA ILE A 219 -6.16 9.90 -29.58
C ILE A 219 -6.00 8.85 -28.47
N ALA A 220 -6.64 9.07 -27.31
CA ALA A 220 -6.60 8.12 -26.20
C ALA A 220 -7.29 6.80 -26.56
N ALA A 221 -8.42 6.84 -27.26
CA ALA A 221 -9.17 5.65 -27.68
C ALA A 221 -8.37 4.78 -28.66
N VAL A 222 -7.79 5.38 -29.71
CA VAL A 222 -6.97 4.62 -30.67
C VAL A 222 -5.68 4.10 -30.06
N SER A 223 -5.08 4.85 -29.13
CA SER A 223 -3.91 4.41 -28.38
C SER A 223 -4.23 3.29 -27.39
N ALA A 224 -5.44 3.25 -26.83
CA ALA A 224 -5.89 2.14 -25.98
C ALA A 224 -6.06 0.85 -26.79
N LEU A 225 -6.60 0.96 -28.01
CA LEU A 225 -6.87 -0.19 -28.87
C LEU A 225 -5.59 -0.75 -29.50
N TYR A 226 -4.73 0.13 -30.00
CA TYR A 226 -3.47 -0.20 -30.67
C TYR A 226 -2.28 0.46 -29.94
N PRO A 227 -1.91 0.01 -28.73
CA PRO A 227 -0.90 0.70 -27.93
C PRO A 227 0.51 0.55 -28.50
N ASP A 228 1.19 1.68 -28.70
CA ASP A 228 2.62 1.72 -28.99
C ASP A 228 3.48 1.53 -27.73
N ALA A 229 4.73 1.10 -27.90
CA ALA A 229 5.68 0.91 -26.80
C ALA A 229 5.93 2.17 -25.97
N THR A 230 5.78 3.36 -26.56
CA THR A 230 5.96 4.65 -25.87
C THR A 230 4.72 5.15 -25.15
N LEU A 231 3.58 4.46 -25.22
CA LEU A 231 2.31 4.90 -24.61
C LEU A 231 2.49 5.29 -23.14
N ASN A 232 3.16 4.44 -22.36
CA ASN A 232 3.39 4.67 -20.94
C ASN A 232 4.37 5.81 -20.65
N SER A 233 5.10 6.32 -21.65
CA SER A 233 5.92 7.53 -21.49
C SER A 233 5.11 8.82 -21.60
N GLY A 234 3.93 8.77 -22.22
CA GLY A 234 3.04 9.92 -22.41
C GLY A 234 1.71 9.85 -21.65
N TYR A 235 1.34 8.67 -21.15
CA TYR A 235 0.05 8.41 -20.49
C TYR A 235 0.23 7.63 -19.19
N GLY A 236 -0.63 7.92 -18.23
CA GLY A 236 -0.98 6.99 -17.15
C GLY A 236 -2.37 6.38 -17.38
N GLN A 237 -2.79 5.52 -16.47
CA GLN A 237 -4.02 4.75 -16.54
C GLN A 237 -4.85 4.98 -15.28
N LEU A 238 -6.16 5.21 -15.44
CA LEU A 238 -7.13 5.09 -14.36
C LEU A 238 -8.01 3.87 -14.63
N THR A 239 -7.98 2.91 -13.71
CA THR A 239 -8.82 1.70 -13.80
C THR A 239 -9.81 1.68 -12.64
N GLY A 240 -11.08 1.38 -12.87
CA GLY A 240 -12.04 1.37 -11.79
C GLY A 240 -13.31 0.61 -12.07
N SER A 241 -14.23 0.67 -11.12
CA SER A 241 -15.58 0.13 -11.25
C SER A 241 -16.62 1.20 -10.92
N PHE A 242 -17.63 1.33 -11.77
CA PHE A 242 -18.81 2.14 -11.50
C PHE A 242 -19.95 1.26 -10.99
N VAL A 243 -20.42 1.53 -9.77
CA VAL A 243 -21.35 0.65 -9.03
C VAL A 243 -22.46 1.45 -8.35
N GLN A 244 -23.55 0.78 -7.99
CA GLN A 244 -24.56 1.31 -7.08
C GLN A 244 -23.99 1.38 -5.64
N VAL A 245 -24.71 2.06 -4.75
CA VAL A 245 -24.32 2.19 -3.33
C VAL A 245 -24.09 0.83 -2.65
N ASN A 246 -24.91 -0.16 -3.01
CA ASN A 246 -24.83 -1.54 -2.52
C ASN A 246 -23.74 -2.40 -3.19
N GLY A 247 -22.93 -1.82 -4.09
CA GLY A 247 -21.87 -2.52 -4.82
C GLY A 247 -22.31 -3.20 -6.12
N THR A 248 -23.59 -3.13 -6.50
CA THR A 248 -24.07 -3.71 -7.76
C THR A 248 -23.45 -2.99 -8.97
N PRO A 249 -22.82 -3.69 -9.91
CA PRO A 249 -22.26 -3.12 -11.14
C PRO A 249 -23.24 -2.27 -11.94
N ILE A 250 -22.78 -1.13 -12.44
CA ILE A 250 -23.52 -0.29 -13.40
C ILE A 250 -22.88 -0.44 -14.77
N ARG A 251 -23.69 -0.84 -15.74
CA ARG A 251 -23.28 -1.15 -17.11
C ARG A 251 -23.85 -0.10 -18.05
N GLY A 252 -23.04 0.35 -19.00
CA GLY A 252 -23.53 1.25 -20.05
C GLY A 252 -23.69 2.70 -19.62
N ALA A 253 -22.98 3.16 -18.59
CA ALA A 253 -22.88 4.57 -18.24
C ALA A 253 -21.71 5.23 -18.98
N ASN A 254 -21.83 6.51 -19.34
CA ASN A 254 -20.71 7.29 -19.83
C ASN A 254 -19.85 7.72 -18.64
N ILE A 255 -18.60 7.26 -18.57
CA ILE A 255 -17.62 7.66 -17.56
C ILE A 255 -16.63 8.60 -18.23
N TRP A 256 -16.38 9.77 -17.64
CA TRP A 256 -15.40 10.71 -18.18
C TRP A 256 -14.56 11.36 -17.10
N ALA A 257 -13.32 11.65 -17.46
CA ALA A 257 -12.40 12.42 -16.64
C ALA A 257 -12.10 13.76 -17.31
N LYS A 258 -12.11 14.82 -16.50
CA LYS A 258 -11.81 16.18 -16.95
C LYS A 258 -10.58 16.73 -16.27
N GLU A 259 -9.60 17.12 -17.07
CA GLU A 259 -8.38 17.74 -16.61
C GLU A 259 -8.66 19.17 -16.14
N VAL A 260 -8.21 19.49 -14.93
CA VAL A 260 -8.63 20.67 -14.17
C VAL A 260 -8.08 21.97 -14.76
N SER A 261 -6.89 21.96 -15.36
CA SER A 261 -6.21 23.17 -15.83
C SER A 261 -6.51 23.55 -17.28
N THR A 262 -6.68 22.56 -18.13
CA THR A 262 -6.84 22.65 -19.58
C THR A 262 -8.26 22.34 -20.05
N ASN A 263 -9.10 21.77 -19.18
CA ASN A 263 -10.45 21.28 -19.51
C ASN A 263 -10.49 20.15 -20.54
N LYS A 264 -9.35 19.50 -20.82
CA LYS A 264 -9.32 18.30 -21.67
C LYS A 264 -10.17 17.19 -21.08
N VAL A 265 -10.90 16.48 -21.93
CA VAL A 265 -11.87 15.46 -21.51
C VAL A 265 -11.62 14.13 -22.22
N PHE A 266 -11.77 13.04 -21.46
CA PHE A 266 -11.54 11.67 -21.89
C PHE A 266 -12.69 10.80 -21.39
N SER A 267 -13.22 9.92 -22.21
CA SER A 267 -14.41 9.14 -21.91
C SER A 267 -14.26 7.65 -22.20
N VAL A 268 -15.10 6.84 -21.56
CA VAL A 268 -15.25 5.40 -21.78
C VAL A 268 -16.60 4.95 -21.26
N VAL A 269 -17.15 3.86 -21.79
CA VAL A 269 -18.38 3.26 -21.25
C VAL A 269 -18.08 2.33 -20.08
N SER A 270 -18.91 2.42 -19.02
CA SER A 270 -18.84 1.51 -17.89
C SER A 270 -19.19 0.07 -18.32
N ASP A 271 -18.38 -0.87 -17.83
CA ASP A 271 -18.43 -2.28 -18.16
C ASP A 271 -18.27 -2.58 -19.67
N TYR A 272 -17.55 -1.74 -20.42
CA TYR A 272 -17.39 -1.92 -21.87
C TYR A 272 -16.81 -3.30 -22.27
N LEU A 273 -16.08 -3.97 -21.37
CA LEU A 273 -15.56 -5.34 -21.57
C LEU A 273 -16.58 -6.45 -21.28
N ILE A 274 -17.82 -6.14 -20.92
CA ILE A 274 -18.89 -7.11 -20.69
C ILE A 274 -18.52 -8.14 -19.59
N GLN A 275 -17.99 -7.62 -18.49
CA GLN A 275 -17.52 -8.42 -17.36
C GLN A 275 -18.55 -8.47 -16.22
N ASN A 276 -19.59 -7.65 -16.28
CA ASN A 276 -20.56 -7.45 -15.22
C ASN A 276 -19.88 -7.06 -13.89
N THR A 277 -18.95 -6.12 -13.97
CA THR A 277 -18.20 -5.56 -12.83
C THR A 277 -18.30 -4.05 -12.75
N GLY A 278 -18.85 -3.39 -13.78
CA GLY A 278 -18.88 -1.93 -13.88
C GLY A 278 -17.53 -1.37 -14.32
N TYR A 279 -16.65 -2.24 -14.82
CA TYR A 279 -15.26 -1.93 -15.11
C TYR A 279 -15.13 -0.78 -16.10
N PHE A 280 -14.24 0.16 -15.83
CA PHE A 280 -13.83 1.18 -16.78
C PHE A 280 -12.32 1.37 -16.73
N LYS A 281 -11.76 1.78 -17.86
CA LYS A 281 -10.35 2.12 -17.99
C LYS A 281 -10.21 3.37 -18.84
N LEU A 282 -9.55 4.39 -18.29
CA LEU A 282 -9.21 5.62 -19.00
C LEU A 282 -7.69 5.72 -19.16
N LEU A 283 -7.25 6.09 -20.36
CA LEU A 283 -5.88 6.54 -20.61
C LEU A 283 -5.85 8.06 -20.47
N LEU A 284 -5.03 8.55 -19.54
CA LEU A 284 -4.97 9.96 -19.18
C LEU A 284 -3.52 10.45 -19.31
N PRO A 285 -3.27 11.55 -20.04
CA PRO A 285 -1.98 12.23 -19.97
C PRO A 285 -1.65 12.69 -18.55
N PRO A 286 -0.40 13.07 -18.25
CA PRO A 286 -0.06 13.69 -16.98
C PRO A 286 -0.90 14.94 -16.71
N GLY A 287 -1.53 15.02 -15.54
CA GLY A 287 -2.42 16.11 -15.18
C GLY A 287 -3.21 15.85 -13.90
N SER A 288 -3.98 16.86 -13.47
CA SER A 288 -4.94 16.72 -12.37
C SER A 288 -6.35 16.61 -12.95
N TYR A 289 -7.12 15.64 -12.48
CA TYR A 289 -8.39 15.25 -13.07
C TYR A 289 -9.50 15.20 -12.03
N THR A 290 -10.72 15.44 -12.48
CA THR A 290 -11.96 15.04 -11.79
C THR A 290 -12.61 13.90 -12.55
N LEU A 291 -13.41 13.07 -11.88
CA LEU A 291 -14.12 11.94 -12.47
C LEU A 291 -15.64 12.13 -12.36
N GLN A 292 -16.33 11.88 -13.47
CA GLN A 292 -17.78 12.04 -13.60
C GLN A 292 -18.39 10.85 -14.34
N ALA A 293 -19.68 10.63 -14.08
CA ALA A 293 -20.48 9.64 -14.77
C ALA A 293 -21.84 10.24 -15.14
N GLU A 294 -22.38 9.85 -16.29
CA GLU A 294 -23.74 10.20 -16.67
C GLU A 294 -24.35 9.13 -17.58
N VAL A 295 -25.60 9.37 -17.96
CA VAL A 295 -26.31 8.50 -18.89
C VAL A 295 -25.74 8.61 -20.30
N ILE A 296 -25.90 7.56 -21.08
CA ILE A 296 -25.73 7.64 -22.54
C ILE A 296 -26.99 8.29 -23.11
N GLN A 297 -26.86 9.28 -24.00
CA GLN A 297 -28.01 9.93 -24.60
C GLN A 297 -28.84 8.96 -25.45
N THR A 298 -30.17 9.07 -25.40
CA THR A 298 -31.10 8.16 -26.12
C THR A 298 -30.95 8.19 -27.64
N ASP A 299 -30.35 9.25 -28.18
CA ASP A 299 -30.04 9.38 -29.61
C ASP A 299 -28.94 8.41 -30.07
N PHE A 300 -28.18 7.84 -29.12
CA PHE A 300 -27.10 6.90 -29.40
C PHE A 300 -27.57 5.46 -29.24
N THR A 301 -28.54 5.11 -30.07
CA THR A 301 -29.05 3.75 -30.24
C THR A 301 -28.79 3.25 -31.66
N ALA A 302 -28.91 1.94 -31.88
CA ALA A 302 -28.74 1.30 -33.19
C ALA A 302 -27.42 1.69 -33.86
N GLY A 303 -27.47 2.33 -35.04
CA GLY A 303 -26.28 2.70 -35.81
C GLY A 303 -25.48 3.88 -35.24
N SER A 304 -25.91 4.47 -34.13
CA SER A 304 -25.14 5.45 -33.37
C SER A 304 -24.91 4.98 -31.94
N SER A 305 -24.91 3.67 -31.70
CA SER A 305 -24.79 3.10 -30.35
C SER A 305 -23.51 3.53 -29.63
N ILE A 306 -23.68 3.71 -28.32
CA ILE A 306 -22.83 3.93 -27.12
C ILE A 306 -22.45 2.68 -26.25
N GLY A 307 -21.40 1.93 -26.47
CA GLY A 307 -21.05 0.71 -25.69
C GLY A 307 -21.87 -0.54 -26.04
N PRO A 308 -21.56 -1.69 -25.39
CA PRO A 308 -22.34 -2.94 -25.50
C PRO A 308 -23.83 -2.86 -25.20
N TYR A 309 -24.23 -1.76 -24.57
CA TYR A 309 -25.44 -1.71 -23.76
C TYR A 309 -26.45 -0.71 -24.26
N SER A 310 -26.17 -0.05 -25.39
CA SER A 310 -27.00 0.99 -25.97
C SER A 310 -27.56 0.65 -27.36
N GLU A 311 -27.40 -0.59 -27.82
CA GLU A 311 -27.84 -1.00 -29.17
C GLU A 311 -29.33 -0.75 -29.41
N THR A 312 -30.16 -0.90 -28.38
CA THR A 312 -31.60 -0.67 -28.42
C THR A 312 -32.03 0.20 -27.26
N SER A 313 -33.20 0.85 -27.37
CA SER A 313 -33.81 1.61 -26.27
C SER A 313 -34.15 0.77 -25.03
N SER A 314 -34.10 -0.56 -25.13
CA SER A 314 -34.26 -1.49 -24.00
C SER A 314 -32.94 -1.95 -23.37
N GLY A 315 -31.79 -1.55 -23.91
CA GLY A 315 -30.47 -1.90 -23.40
C GLY A 315 -30.15 -1.26 -22.04
N PHE A 316 -29.20 -1.83 -21.29
CA PHE A 316 -28.88 -1.40 -19.93
C PHE A 316 -28.50 0.08 -19.79
N SER A 317 -27.99 0.70 -20.86
CA SER A 317 -27.69 2.13 -20.90
C SER A 317 -28.92 3.02 -20.72
N PHE A 318 -30.12 2.54 -21.09
CA PHE A 318 -31.38 3.32 -21.07
C PHE A 318 -32.38 2.85 -20.01
N GLN A 319 -31.92 2.04 -19.06
CA GLN A 319 -32.76 1.46 -18.02
C GLN A 319 -32.34 1.94 -16.62
N SER A 320 -33.15 1.60 -15.62
CA SER A 320 -32.80 1.84 -14.21
C SER A 320 -31.50 1.10 -13.85
N PRO A 321 -30.58 1.72 -13.08
CA PRO A 321 -30.74 2.99 -12.36
C PRO A 321 -30.29 4.26 -13.11
N LEU A 322 -29.81 4.14 -14.35
CA LEU A 322 -29.38 5.29 -15.16
C LEU A 322 -30.57 6.13 -15.63
N TYR A 323 -31.72 5.50 -15.79
CA TYR A 323 -32.98 6.15 -16.11
C TYR A 323 -34.04 5.84 -15.06
N ASN A 324 -34.81 6.86 -14.67
CA ASN A 324 -35.96 6.72 -13.78
C ASN A 324 -37.24 7.03 -14.56
N ASN A 325 -38.06 6.00 -14.84
CA ASN A 325 -39.28 6.12 -15.64
C ASN A 325 -39.04 6.84 -16.99
N GLY A 326 -37.93 6.53 -17.66
CA GLY A 326 -37.54 7.14 -18.93
C GLY A 326 -36.89 8.52 -18.83
N VAL A 327 -36.72 9.07 -17.62
CA VAL A 327 -36.00 10.33 -17.38
C VAL A 327 -34.55 10.03 -17.03
N PRO A 328 -33.56 10.64 -17.72
CA PRO A 328 -32.15 10.45 -17.40
C PRO A 328 -31.81 11.01 -16.01
N ILE A 329 -30.96 10.33 -15.26
CA ILE A 329 -30.42 10.89 -14.02
C ILE A 329 -29.50 12.08 -14.31
N ALA A 330 -29.33 12.96 -13.32
CA ALA A 330 -28.35 14.03 -13.40
C ALA A 330 -26.92 13.48 -13.45
N PRO A 331 -25.96 14.19 -14.08
CA PRO A 331 -24.55 13.84 -14.02
C PRO A 331 -24.06 13.72 -12.57
N ILE A 332 -23.26 12.70 -12.34
CA ILE A 332 -22.71 12.34 -11.03
C ILE A 332 -21.24 12.73 -11.04
N VAL A 333 -20.81 13.38 -9.96
CA VAL A 333 -19.42 13.78 -9.76
C VAL A 333 -18.86 12.99 -8.58
N LEU A 334 -17.70 12.37 -8.74
CA LEU A 334 -17.00 11.74 -7.63
C LEU A 334 -16.62 12.83 -6.60
N GLY A 335 -17.01 12.66 -5.34
CA GLY A 335 -16.89 13.68 -4.29
C GLY A 335 -18.09 14.64 -4.19
N GLY A 336 -19.09 14.49 -5.07
CA GLY A 336 -20.32 15.28 -5.04
C GLY A 336 -20.07 16.77 -5.22
N SER A 337 -20.51 17.58 -4.25
CA SER A 337 -20.36 19.05 -4.26
C SER A 337 -18.92 19.52 -4.08
N SER A 338 -18.01 18.65 -3.64
CA SER A 338 -16.57 18.90 -3.54
C SER A 338 -15.84 17.86 -4.38
N PRO A 339 -15.71 18.08 -5.71
CA PRO A 339 -15.18 17.08 -6.63
C PRO A 339 -13.82 16.55 -6.19
N SER A 340 -13.71 15.23 -6.06
CA SER A 340 -12.46 14.55 -5.77
C SER A 340 -11.51 14.73 -6.95
N GLN A 341 -10.40 15.44 -6.72
CA GLN A 341 -9.32 15.56 -7.69
C GLN A 341 -8.28 14.46 -7.48
N PHE A 342 -7.71 13.96 -8.57
CA PHE A 342 -6.61 13.00 -8.57
C PHE A 342 -5.62 13.33 -9.66
N VAL A 343 -4.35 13.04 -9.43
CA VAL A 343 -3.24 13.31 -10.34
C VAL A 343 -2.82 12.02 -11.03
N ILE A 344 -2.58 12.13 -12.33
CA ILE A 344 -1.99 11.09 -13.15
C ILE A 344 -0.61 11.56 -13.59
N THR A 345 0.37 10.65 -13.57
CA THR A 345 1.69 10.83 -14.19
C THR A 345 1.92 9.76 -15.24
N ALA A 346 2.91 9.96 -16.12
CA ALA A 346 3.23 8.99 -17.16
C ALA A 346 3.65 7.65 -16.53
N GLY A 347 3.10 6.55 -17.03
CA GLY A 347 3.38 5.19 -16.55
C GLY A 347 2.65 4.82 -15.26
N CYS A 348 1.90 5.75 -14.66
CA CYS A 348 1.09 5.48 -13.48
C CYS A 348 -0.08 4.54 -13.79
N VAL A 349 -0.46 3.72 -12.81
CA VAL A 349 -1.75 3.02 -12.80
C VAL A 349 -2.48 3.38 -11.51
N ALA A 350 -3.45 4.28 -11.61
CA ALA A 350 -4.38 4.65 -10.55
C ALA A 350 -5.60 3.74 -10.56
N SER A 351 -6.25 3.61 -9.40
CA SER A 351 -7.47 2.83 -9.24
C SER A 351 -8.63 3.68 -8.71
N ALA A 352 -9.87 3.41 -9.12
CA ALA A 352 -11.05 4.12 -8.62
C ALA A 352 -12.20 3.18 -8.25
N THR A 353 -12.82 3.46 -7.10
CA THR A 353 -14.19 3.02 -6.82
C THR A 353 -15.10 4.22 -6.99
N PHE A 354 -16.08 4.14 -7.88
CA PHE A 354 -17.00 5.24 -8.13
C PHE A 354 -18.44 4.74 -7.99
N LYS A 355 -19.23 5.39 -7.13
CA LYS A 355 -20.61 5.00 -6.87
C LYS A 355 -21.61 5.97 -7.46
N LEU A 356 -22.81 5.46 -7.75
CA LEU A 356 -23.93 6.23 -8.32
C LEU A 356 -24.36 7.43 -7.47
N ASP A 357 -24.11 7.42 -6.17
CA ASP A 357 -24.38 8.55 -5.26
C ASP A 357 -23.25 9.59 -5.22
N GLY A 358 -22.23 9.46 -6.07
CA GLY A 358 -21.06 10.33 -6.08
C GLY A 358 -20.00 9.98 -5.04
N THR A 359 -20.23 8.99 -4.18
CA THR A 359 -19.22 8.53 -3.22
C THR A 359 -18.22 7.59 -3.88
N GLY A 360 -17.06 7.41 -3.22
CA GLY A 360 -15.98 6.60 -3.76
C GLY A 360 -14.61 7.13 -3.36
N SER A 361 -13.58 6.59 -3.98
CA SER A 361 -12.20 7.03 -3.77
C SER A 361 -11.34 6.71 -5.00
N VAL A 362 -10.26 7.47 -5.17
CA VAL A 362 -9.18 7.16 -6.12
C VAL A 362 -7.94 6.78 -5.32
N GLY A 363 -7.49 5.54 -5.48
CA GLY A 363 -6.22 5.05 -4.96
C GLY A 363 -5.11 5.15 -6.00
N GLY A 364 -3.85 5.13 -5.57
CA GLY A 364 -2.72 5.22 -6.51
C GLY A 364 -2.65 6.57 -7.24
N ASN A 365 -3.04 7.65 -6.58
CA ASN A 365 -2.88 9.03 -7.06
C ASN A 365 -1.37 9.32 -7.25
N CYS A 366 -0.85 9.13 -8.46
CA CYS A 366 0.59 9.16 -8.72
C CYS A 366 1.12 10.58 -9.01
N GLY A 367 0.55 11.62 -8.43
CA GLY A 367 1.24 12.90 -8.36
C GLY A 367 2.57 12.70 -7.62
N VAL A 368 3.62 13.44 -8.00
CA VAL A 368 4.74 13.66 -7.07
C VAL A 368 4.15 14.32 -5.83
N ASP A 369 3.96 13.54 -4.77
CA ASP A 369 3.62 14.08 -3.47
C ASP A 369 4.81 14.90 -3.00
N ASN A 370 4.61 16.21 -2.83
CA ASN A 370 5.62 17.17 -2.41
C ASN A 370 5.19 17.90 -1.13
N VAL A 371 4.09 17.47 -0.52
CA VAL A 371 3.55 18.07 0.70
C VAL A 371 3.98 17.16 1.84
N PRO A 372 4.81 17.64 2.78
CA PRO A 372 5.16 16.84 3.94
C PRO A 372 3.96 16.61 4.87
N PRO A 373 3.91 15.47 5.58
CA PRO A 373 2.91 15.23 6.61
C PRO A 373 2.86 16.30 7.70
N THR A 374 1.75 16.35 8.44
CA THR A 374 1.64 17.21 9.63
C THR A 374 2.65 16.80 10.71
N VAL A 375 3.23 17.81 11.38
CA VAL A 375 4.21 17.60 12.47
C VAL A 375 3.56 16.75 13.57
N PRO A 376 4.19 15.65 14.01
CA PRO A 376 3.66 14.81 15.08
C PRO A 376 3.42 15.61 16.37
N VAL A 377 2.26 15.37 17.01
CA VAL A 377 1.87 15.99 18.29
C VAL A 377 1.61 14.93 19.35
N GLY A 378 1.56 15.32 20.63
CA GLY A 378 1.29 14.41 21.73
C GLY A 378 2.42 13.42 22.03
N LEU A 379 3.66 13.74 21.64
CA LEU A 379 4.83 12.92 21.95
C LEU A 379 5.02 12.80 23.47
N SER A 380 5.04 11.58 23.97
CA SER A 380 5.34 11.22 25.36
C SER A 380 6.51 10.25 25.44
N ALA A 381 7.28 10.33 26.54
CA ALA A 381 8.39 9.44 26.84
C ALA A 381 8.28 8.93 28.27
N THR A 382 8.27 7.60 28.43
CA THR A 382 8.08 6.93 29.71
C THR A 382 9.28 6.01 30.00
N PRO A 383 10.08 6.27 31.05
CA PRO A 383 11.15 5.38 31.44
C PRO A 383 10.58 4.06 32.01
N ILE A 384 11.07 2.93 31.51
CA ILE A 384 10.59 1.60 31.90
C ILE A 384 11.61 0.87 32.78
N SER A 385 12.91 1.10 32.56
CA SER A 385 13.98 0.46 33.32
C SER A 385 15.24 1.33 33.35
N THR A 386 16.34 0.76 33.84
CA THR A 386 17.68 1.36 33.79
C THR A 386 18.21 1.51 32.37
N THR A 387 17.66 0.78 31.40
CA THR A 387 18.17 0.71 30.02
C THR A 387 17.09 0.89 28.95
N GLN A 388 15.87 1.32 29.31
CA GLN A 388 14.74 1.40 28.39
C GLN A 388 13.82 2.61 28.62
N ILE A 389 13.41 3.26 27.53
CA ILE A 389 12.36 4.29 27.47
C ILE A 389 11.38 3.93 26.35
N ASN A 390 10.08 4.00 26.62
CA ASN A 390 9.03 3.83 25.61
C ASN A 390 8.47 5.20 25.19
N LEU A 391 8.23 5.35 23.89
CA LEU A 391 7.66 6.54 23.27
C LEU A 391 6.30 6.23 22.65
N SER A 392 5.38 7.20 22.71
CA SER A 392 4.12 7.18 21.97
C SER A 392 3.71 8.59 21.54
N TRP A 393 2.92 8.70 20.48
CA TRP A 393 2.44 9.98 19.93
C TRP A 393 1.09 9.81 19.20
N THR A 394 0.46 10.93 18.85
CA THR A 394 -0.75 10.95 18.03
C THR A 394 -0.40 10.81 16.54
N ALA A 395 -1.21 10.06 15.78
CA ALA A 395 -1.01 9.88 14.35
C ALA A 395 -1.01 11.23 13.59
N SER A 396 -0.11 11.35 12.62
CA SER A 396 -0.05 12.50 11.71
C SER A 396 -0.98 12.26 10.53
N THR A 397 -1.32 13.33 9.83
CA THR A 397 -2.15 13.30 8.62
C THR A 397 -1.36 13.86 7.45
N ASP A 398 -1.71 13.43 6.26
CA ASP A 398 -1.09 13.83 5.00
C ASP A 398 -2.13 13.79 3.87
N ASN A 399 -1.90 14.47 2.75
CA ASN A 399 -2.79 14.49 1.58
C ASN A 399 -2.82 13.15 0.82
N VAL A 400 -1.73 12.36 0.85
CA VAL A 400 -1.69 11.00 0.27
C VAL A 400 -1.65 9.96 1.38
N GLY A 401 -0.80 10.14 2.39
CA GLY A 401 -0.75 9.27 3.55
C GLY A 401 0.62 9.19 4.22
N VAL A 402 0.62 8.99 5.53
CA VAL A 402 1.84 8.79 6.33
C VAL A 402 2.24 7.31 6.29
N THR A 403 3.48 7.01 5.90
CA THR A 403 3.98 5.63 5.85
C THR A 403 4.88 5.26 7.02
N GLY A 404 5.40 6.25 7.76
CA GLY A 404 6.14 5.99 8.97
C GLY A 404 6.70 7.24 9.64
N TYR A 405 7.54 7.02 10.63
CA TYR A 405 8.14 8.07 11.45
C TYR A 405 9.65 7.89 11.51
N LYS A 406 10.37 8.98 11.74
CA LYS A 406 11.81 8.98 12.07
C LYS A 406 11.97 9.48 13.51
N VAL A 407 12.49 8.64 14.39
CA VAL A 407 12.67 8.94 15.82
C VAL A 407 14.13 9.31 16.07
N TYR A 408 14.35 10.47 16.68
CA TYR A 408 15.67 11.01 16.97
C TYR A 408 15.89 11.08 18.48
N ARG A 409 17.07 10.67 18.93
CA ARG A 409 17.56 10.80 20.31
C ARG A 409 18.77 11.73 20.32
N GLY A 410 18.68 12.87 21.01
CA GLY A 410 19.73 13.88 21.01
C GLY A 410 20.12 14.34 19.59
N GLY A 411 19.16 14.39 18.66
CA GLY A 411 19.37 14.73 17.26
C GLY A 411 19.83 13.58 16.35
N THR A 412 20.19 12.41 16.90
CA THR A 412 20.61 11.24 16.10
C THR A 412 19.43 10.32 15.83
N LEU A 413 19.24 9.87 14.59
CA LEU A 413 18.19 8.90 14.24
C LEU A 413 18.45 7.57 14.95
N VAL A 414 17.48 7.09 15.73
CA VAL A 414 17.55 5.82 16.47
C VAL A 414 16.57 4.78 15.97
N GLY A 415 15.52 5.19 15.26
CA GLY A 415 14.53 4.26 14.72
C GLY A 415 13.63 4.86 13.65
N SER A 416 12.96 3.98 12.91
CA SER A 416 11.99 4.39 11.89
C SER A 416 10.71 3.51 11.90
N PRO A 417 9.88 3.62 12.94
CA PRO A 417 8.67 2.80 13.08
C PRO A 417 7.58 3.22 12.09
N THR A 418 6.74 2.27 11.70
CA THR A 418 5.52 2.52 10.90
C THR A 418 4.27 2.72 11.77
N THR A 419 4.38 2.48 13.08
CA THR A 419 3.32 2.68 14.09
C THR A 419 3.56 3.94 14.93
N THR A 420 2.58 4.34 15.73
CA THR A 420 2.64 5.53 16.61
C THR A 420 3.31 5.27 17.97
N SER A 421 4.26 4.33 18.00
CA SER A 421 5.00 3.95 19.19
C SER A 421 6.41 3.48 18.85
N TYR A 422 7.34 3.64 19.79
CA TYR A 422 8.71 3.19 19.65
C TYR A 422 9.32 2.81 21.01
N THR A 423 10.09 1.73 21.06
CA THR A 423 10.79 1.26 22.26
C THR A 423 12.29 1.46 22.07
N ASP A 424 12.87 2.36 22.86
CA ASP A 424 14.31 2.63 22.86
C ASP A 424 14.99 1.83 23.99
N THR A 425 16.01 1.05 23.64
CA THR A 425 16.70 0.12 24.54
C THR A 425 18.22 0.30 24.47
N GLY A 426 18.96 -0.35 25.39
CA GLY A 426 20.42 -0.21 25.47
C GLY A 426 20.88 1.13 26.05
N LEU A 427 20.00 1.80 26.81
CA LEU A 427 20.29 3.07 27.44
C LEU A 427 21.16 2.89 28.71
N THR A 428 21.78 3.98 29.16
CA THR A 428 22.56 4.01 30.41
C THR A 428 21.66 4.40 31.57
N ALA A 429 21.86 3.81 32.75
CA ALA A 429 21.11 4.14 33.96
C ALA A 429 21.30 5.61 34.38
N SER A 430 20.32 6.19 35.08
CA SER A 430 20.35 7.58 35.58
C SER A 430 20.67 8.63 34.51
N THR A 431 20.35 8.38 33.25
CA THR A 431 20.74 9.25 32.13
C THR A 431 19.49 9.87 31.51
N SER A 432 19.53 11.19 31.33
CA SER A 432 18.45 11.93 30.67
C SER A 432 18.62 11.88 29.15
N TYR A 433 17.56 11.50 28.46
CA TYR A 433 17.50 11.44 27.00
C TYR A 433 16.39 12.35 26.49
N SER A 434 16.69 13.06 25.39
CA SER A 434 15.73 13.92 24.69
C SER A 434 15.37 13.32 23.34
N TYR A 435 14.08 13.34 23.02
CA TYR A 435 13.51 12.74 21.83
C TYR A 435 12.72 13.76 21.01
N THR A 436 12.88 13.69 19.69
CA THR A 436 12.03 14.34 18.70
C THR A 436 11.66 13.32 17.62
N LEU A 437 10.59 13.56 16.86
CA LEU A 437 10.29 12.74 15.68
C LEU A 437 9.72 13.56 14.53
N ALA A 438 9.87 13.02 13.32
CA ALA A 438 9.21 13.54 12.12
C ALA A 438 8.33 12.44 11.51
N ALA A 439 7.18 12.82 10.95
CA ALA A 439 6.36 11.94 10.12
C ALA A 439 6.87 12.01 8.67
N CYS A 440 6.90 10.87 7.97
CA CYS A 440 7.28 10.80 6.57
C CYS A 440 6.26 10.00 5.75
N ASP A 441 6.11 10.38 4.48
CA ASP A 441 5.25 9.72 3.50
C ASP A 441 6.05 8.74 2.60
N ALA A 442 5.34 8.13 1.63
CA ALA A 442 5.92 7.21 0.66
C ALA A 442 6.85 7.90 -0.35
N ALA A 443 6.64 9.20 -0.60
CA ALA A 443 7.48 10.04 -1.45
C ALA A 443 8.73 10.57 -0.72
N ASN A 444 8.90 10.21 0.55
CA ASN A 444 9.98 10.60 1.44
C ASN A 444 10.02 12.11 1.74
N ASN A 445 8.88 12.81 1.64
CA ASN A 445 8.75 14.09 2.32
C ASN A 445 8.60 13.83 3.82
N CYS A 446 9.33 14.58 4.63
CA CYS A 446 9.25 14.48 6.08
C CYS A 446 8.85 15.84 6.66
N SER A 447 7.97 15.80 7.66
CA SER A 447 7.59 16.96 8.44
C SER A 447 8.81 17.59 9.13
N ALA A 448 8.65 18.82 9.63
CA ALA A 448 9.54 19.31 10.69
C ALA A 448 9.49 18.34 11.90
N GLN A 449 10.56 18.32 12.70
CA GLN A 449 10.58 17.55 13.94
C GLN A 449 9.59 18.11 14.96
N SER A 450 8.98 17.22 15.75
CA SER A 450 8.11 17.57 16.87
C SER A 450 8.84 18.41 17.93
N ASN A 451 8.07 19.01 18.84
CA ASN A 451 8.65 19.52 20.08
C ASN A 451 9.37 18.39 20.84
N PRO A 452 10.53 18.68 21.47
CA PRO A 452 11.28 17.67 22.19
C PRO A 452 10.58 17.26 23.48
N VAL A 453 10.62 15.96 23.80
CA VAL A 453 10.30 15.44 25.14
C VAL A 453 11.56 14.85 25.76
N SER A 454 11.69 14.88 27.08
CA SER A 454 12.83 14.25 27.76
C SER A 454 12.35 13.28 28.84
N ALA A 455 13.09 12.18 29.00
CA ALA A 455 12.88 11.21 30.06
C ALA A 455 14.22 10.72 30.60
N THR A 456 14.27 10.38 31.88
CA THR A 456 15.49 9.90 32.56
C THR A 456 15.31 8.43 32.90
N THR A 457 16.25 7.59 32.47
CA THR A 457 16.26 6.16 32.81
C THR A 457 16.38 5.95 34.31
N MET A 458 15.88 4.81 34.78
CA MET A 458 15.94 4.49 36.21
C MET A 458 17.40 4.34 36.67
N PRO A 459 17.70 4.64 37.94
CA PRO A 459 19.02 4.44 38.51
C PRO A 459 19.34 2.95 38.71
N ALA A 460 20.63 2.60 38.64
CA ALA A 460 21.09 1.26 38.97
C ALA A 460 20.98 1.00 40.49
N ALA A 461 20.54 -0.19 40.88
CA ALA A 461 20.53 -0.61 42.28
C ALA A 461 21.99 -0.67 42.82
N THR A 462 22.18 -0.25 44.08
CA THR A 462 23.50 -0.30 44.76
C THR A 462 23.47 -1.40 45.83
N SER A 463 24.53 -2.22 45.90
CA SER A 463 24.68 -3.27 46.92
C SER A 463 25.91 -3.03 47.81
N SER A 464 25.80 -3.24 49.12
CA SER A 464 26.92 -3.08 50.07
C SER A 464 26.98 -4.19 51.12
N ASN A 465 28.20 -4.62 51.50
CA ASN A 465 28.43 -5.57 52.59
C ASN A 465 28.31 -4.86 53.96
N VAL A 466 27.25 -5.15 54.70
CA VAL A 466 26.95 -4.56 56.01
C VAL A 466 27.54 -5.33 57.18
N ALA A 467 28.15 -6.50 56.92
CA ALA A 467 28.80 -7.32 57.95
C ALA A 467 30.22 -6.86 58.29
N LEU A 468 30.82 -5.96 57.51
CA LEU A 468 32.21 -5.52 57.68
C LEU A 468 32.47 -4.82 59.02
N ALA A 469 33.56 -5.19 59.68
CA ALA A 469 34.03 -4.49 60.87
C ALA A 469 34.31 -3.00 60.59
N SER A 470 34.81 -2.68 59.39
CA SER A 470 35.08 -1.30 58.97
C SER A 470 33.84 -0.41 58.85
N VAL A 471 32.64 -0.99 58.75
CA VAL A 471 31.36 -0.26 58.77
C VAL A 471 30.64 -0.33 60.12
N GLY A 472 31.37 -0.74 61.17
CA GLY A 472 30.89 -0.76 62.55
C GLY A 472 30.18 -2.06 62.96
N ALA A 473 30.27 -3.12 62.16
CA ALA A 473 29.70 -4.42 62.53
C ALA A 473 30.62 -5.19 63.49
N VAL A 474 30.03 -5.94 64.42
CA VAL A 474 30.78 -6.66 65.47
C VAL A 474 30.41 -8.14 65.43
N ALA A 475 31.42 -8.99 65.25
CA ALA A 475 31.26 -10.44 65.24
C ALA A 475 31.40 -11.03 66.66
N SER A 476 30.63 -12.09 66.95
CA SER A 476 30.74 -12.91 68.16
C SER A 476 30.36 -14.37 67.88
N ALA A 477 30.80 -15.32 68.70
CA ALA A 477 30.61 -16.74 68.45
C ALA A 477 30.22 -17.51 69.71
N SER A 478 29.71 -18.73 69.53
CA SER A 478 29.40 -19.70 70.59
C SER A 478 30.61 -20.02 71.47
N SER A 479 31.76 -20.20 70.83
CA SER A 479 33.05 -20.51 71.47
C SER A 479 34.20 -20.17 70.51
N SER A 480 35.45 -20.17 70.97
CA SER A 480 36.64 -20.02 70.12
C SER A 480 37.79 -20.83 70.72
N THR A 481 38.52 -21.62 69.91
CA THR A 481 39.54 -22.55 70.45
C THR A 481 40.65 -21.84 71.23
N SER A 482 41.15 -20.70 70.72
CA SER A 482 42.20 -19.87 71.31
C SER A 482 42.16 -18.46 70.70
N SER A 483 43.02 -17.56 71.18
CA SER A 483 43.25 -16.24 70.57
C SER A 483 43.79 -16.30 69.14
N ASP A 484 44.29 -17.45 68.70
CA ASP A 484 44.82 -17.66 67.34
C ASP A 484 43.70 -17.82 66.29
N TYR A 485 42.46 -18.05 66.75
CA TYR A 485 41.28 -18.21 65.91
C TYR A 485 40.15 -17.24 66.32
N PRO A 486 40.39 -15.92 66.31
CA PRO A 486 39.45 -14.94 66.82
C PRO A 486 38.23 -14.82 65.91
N VAL A 487 37.05 -14.68 66.52
CA VAL A 487 35.81 -14.46 65.75
C VAL A 487 35.81 -13.14 64.97
N SER A 488 36.56 -12.12 65.39
CA SER A 488 36.69 -10.86 64.65
C SER A 488 37.37 -11.01 63.28
N ALA A 489 37.99 -12.17 63.00
CA ALA A 489 38.54 -12.46 61.68
C ALA A 489 37.45 -12.75 60.64
N VAL A 490 36.24 -13.15 61.05
CA VAL A 490 35.18 -13.54 60.10
C VAL A 490 34.51 -12.36 59.42
N ASN A 491 34.86 -11.12 59.73
CA ASN A 491 34.21 -9.95 59.15
C ASN A 491 35.20 -8.81 58.85
N ASN A 492 36.46 -9.17 58.59
CA ASN A 492 37.55 -8.24 58.37
C ASN A 492 37.86 -8.04 56.86
N ASN A 493 37.04 -8.62 55.98
CA ASN A 493 37.22 -8.63 54.52
C ASN A 493 38.40 -9.49 54.04
N GLN A 494 38.83 -10.49 54.82
CA GLN A 494 39.93 -11.41 54.46
C GLN A 494 39.42 -12.84 54.29
N ARG A 495 38.91 -13.13 53.08
CA ARG A 495 38.21 -14.38 52.75
C ARG A 495 39.10 -15.63 52.73
N THR A 496 40.39 -15.48 52.45
CA THR A 496 41.31 -16.60 52.21
C THR A 496 41.60 -17.44 53.45
N GLY A 497 41.44 -16.88 54.65
CA GLY A 497 41.83 -17.55 55.88
C GLY A 497 43.29 -17.33 56.30
N THR A 498 44.04 -16.43 55.63
CA THR A 498 45.49 -16.25 55.84
C THR A 498 45.81 -15.20 56.90
N PRO A 499 46.80 -15.42 57.79
CA PRO A 499 47.45 -16.71 58.09
C PRO A 499 46.58 -17.58 59.02
N TRP A 500 46.32 -18.83 58.59
CA TRP A 500 45.52 -19.75 59.41
C TRP A 500 46.30 -20.18 60.64
N GLY A 501 45.65 -20.17 61.81
CA GLY A 501 46.32 -20.47 63.09
C GLY A 501 47.08 -19.31 63.72
N THR A 502 47.00 -18.10 63.14
CA THR A 502 47.47 -16.84 63.75
C THR A 502 46.56 -15.67 63.34
N GLY A 503 45.25 -15.82 63.51
CA GLY A 503 44.27 -14.74 63.29
C GLY A 503 43.52 -14.76 61.96
N GLY A 504 43.78 -15.73 61.07
CA GLY A 504 43.19 -15.78 59.73
C GLY A 504 41.71 -16.20 59.67
N GLY A 505 41.12 -16.68 60.75
CA GLY A 505 39.70 -17.07 60.78
C GLY A 505 39.27 -17.63 62.12
N TRP A 506 37.99 -17.95 62.24
CA TRP A 506 37.38 -18.51 63.44
C TRP A 506 37.36 -20.04 63.41
N ARG A 507 37.61 -20.63 64.58
CA ARG A 507 37.48 -22.07 64.85
C ARG A 507 36.81 -22.26 66.21
N ASP A 508 35.79 -23.12 66.26
CA ASP A 508 35.06 -23.42 67.49
C ASP A 508 35.93 -24.18 68.53
N ALA A 509 35.55 -24.16 69.80
CA ALA A 509 36.29 -24.84 70.89
C ALA A 509 35.74 -26.23 71.26
N THR A 510 34.59 -26.62 70.73
CA THR A 510 33.80 -27.80 71.11
C THR A 510 33.91 -28.92 70.08
N PHE A 511 34.79 -29.88 70.37
CA PHE A 511 35.06 -31.03 69.48
C PHE A 511 33.80 -31.87 69.17
N ASN A 512 33.46 -32.01 67.88
CA ASN A 512 32.33 -32.81 67.38
C ASN A 512 30.96 -32.48 68.02
N ALA A 513 30.77 -31.27 68.54
CA ALA A 513 29.49 -30.84 69.09
C ALA A 513 28.89 -29.73 68.23
N TYR A 514 27.59 -29.86 67.92
CA TYR A 514 26.84 -28.91 67.11
C TYR A 514 25.48 -28.62 67.79
N PRO A 515 24.87 -27.45 67.57
CA PRO A 515 25.30 -26.40 66.66
C PRO A 515 26.36 -25.47 67.25
N ASP A 516 27.28 -25.02 66.40
CA ASP A 516 28.12 -23.85 66.67
C ASP A 516 27.54 -22.64 65.96
N TRP A 517 27.75 -21.44 66.48
CA TRP A 517 27.24 -20.24 65.82
C TRP A 517 28.27 -19.11 65.79
N VAL A 518 28.24 -18.37 64.69
CA VAL A 518 28.87 -17.06 64.54
C VAL A 518 27.76 -16.07 64.21
N GLN A 519 27.70 -14.96 64.95
CA GLN A 519 26.77 -13.87 64.71
C GLN A 519 27.51 -12.57 64.42
N ILE A 520 26.89 -11.72 63.61
CA ILE A 520 27.40 -10.39 63.28
C ILE A 520 26.30 -9.38 63.56
N ASN A 521 26.54 -8.51 64.53
CA ASN A 521 25.70 -7.35 64.81
C ASN A 521 26.10 -6.22 63.86
N PHE A 522 25.15 -5.67 63.13
CA PHE A 522 25.39 -4.58 62.19
C PHE A 522 25.45 -3.22 62.88
N GLY A 523 26.02 -2.23 62.19
CA GLY A 523 25.95 -0.81 62.57
C GLY A 523 24.53 -0.23 62.37
N GLY A 524 23.56 -0.71 63.16
CA GLY A 524 22.14 -0.38 63.07
C GLY A 524 21.34 -1.38 62.22
N THR A 525 20.01 -1.18 62.15
CA THR A 525 19.12 -2.04 61.35
C THR A 525 19.41 -1.92 59.85
N LYS A 526 19.53 -3.06 59.18
CA LYS A 526 19.78 -3.21 57.73
C LYS A 526 18.75 -4.13 57.10
N THR A 527 18.50 -3.96 55.80
CA THR A 527 17.67 -4.89 55.02
C THR A 527 18.59 -5.72 54.13
N VAL A 528 18.84 -6.97 54.54
CA VAL A 528 19.75 -7.88 53.85
C VAL A 528 18.95 -8.90 53.03
N ASP A 529 19.45 -9.27 51.86
CA ASP A 529 18.82 -10.27 50.98
C ASP A 529 19.75 -11.48 50.70
N ARG A 530 21.00 -11.39 51.15
CA ARG A 530 22.00 -12.41 50.91
C ARG A 530 23.10 -12.42 51.96
N VAL A 531 23.57 -13.61 52.27
CA VAL A 531 24.78 -13.86 53.09
C VAL A 531 25.75 -14.72 52.31
N VAL A 532 27.05 -14.41 52.39
CA VAL A 532 28.12 -15.24 51.83
C VAL A 532 28.95 -15.77 52.97
N VAL A 533 29.10 -17.10 53.06
CA VAL A 533 29.90 -17.77 54.08
C VAL A 533 31.14 -18.36 53.43
N TYR A 534 32.30 -18.03 53.97
CA TYR A 534 33.59 -18.57 53.56
C TYR A 534 34.11 -19.52 54.64
N THR A 535 34.40 -20.77 54.26
CA THR A 535 34.95 -21.78 55.16
C THR A 535 36.42 -22.07 54.83
N LEU A 536 37.12 -22.80 55.70
CA LEU A 536 38.55 -23.05 55.51
C LEU A 536 38.79 -23.91 54.27
N GLN A 537 39.76 -23.50 53.46
CA GLN A 537 40.23 -24.23 52.28
C GLN A 537 41.12 -25.42 52.65
N ASP A 538 41.16 -26.45 51.81
CA ASP A 538 42.07 -27.59 52.00
C ASP A 538 43.56 -27.17 51.91
N ASN A 539 43.88 -26.17 51.08
CA ASN A 539 45.21 -25.58 50.90
C ASN A 539 45.46 -24.37 51.84
N TYR A 540 45.03 -24.42 53.10
CA TYR A 540 45.10 -23.27 54.03
C TYR A 540 46.51 -22.69 54.28
N THR A 541 47.57 -23.43 53.96
CA THR A 541 48.96 -22.97 54.07
C THR A 541 49.36 -22.03 52.93
N THR A 542 48.72 -22.15 51.77
CA THR A 542 48.89 -21.31 50.58
C THR A 542 47.54 -21.11 49.90
N PRO A 543 46.59 -20.43 50.58
CA PRO A 543 45.22 -20.32 50.10
C PRO A 543 45.13 -19.33 48.94
N ILE A 544 44.09 -19.50 48.13
CA ILE A 544 43.77 -18.60 47.02
C ILE A 544 42.49 -17.82 47.34
N GLU A 545 42.20 -16.76 46.59
CA GLU A 545 40.92 -16.07 46.71
C GLU A 545 39.78 -17.03 46.33
N PRO A 546 38.82 -17.30 47.24
CA PRO A 546 37.77 -18.28 46.97
C PRO A 546 36.86 -17.86 45.81
N THR A 547 36.75 -18.73 44.80
CA THR A 547 35.75 -18.60 43.73
C THR A 547 34.45 -19.30 44.11
N ASP A 548 33.36 -19.02 43.39
CA ASP A 548 32.07 -19.70 43.60
C ASP A 548 32.07 -21.19 43.23
N THR A 549 33.19 -21.70 42.70
CA THR A 549 33.37 -23.10 42.29
C THR A 549 34.42 -23.84 43.13
N LEU A 550 35.14 -23.15 44.01
CA LEU A 550 36.20 -23.76 44.81
C LEU A 550 35.61 -24.70 45.87
N THR A 551 36.02 -25.96 45.85
CA THR A 551 35.54 -26.99 46.77
C THR A 551 36.52 -27.31 47.90
N PHE A 552 36.03 -27.95 48.95
CA PHE A 552 36.84 -28.55 50.02
C PHE A 552 36.44 -30.01 50.26
N SER A 553 37.32 -30.76 50.90
CA SER A 553 37.15 -32.17 51.26
C SER A 553 37.59 -32.49 52.69
N THR A 554 38.29 -31.58 53.38
CA THR A 554 38.91 -31.88 54.69
C THR A 554 38.45 -30.94 55.79
N TRP A 555 38.39 -29.62 55.56
CA TRP A 555 38.29 -28.66 56.68
C TRP A 555 37.01 -27.83 56.75
N GLY A 556 36.17 -27.88 55.72
CA GLY A 556 35.07 -26.95 55.56
C GLY A 556 33.78 -27.32 56.32
N VAL A 557 32.90 -26.32 56.42
CA VAL A 557 31.54 -26.44 56.97
C VAL A 557 30.60 -27.07 55.94
N THR A 558 29.99 -28.19 56.29
CA THR A 558 29.11 -28.98 55.41
C THR A 558 27.63 -28.68 55.57
N GLY A 559 27.23 -28.02 56.67
CA GLY A 559 25.84 -27.62 56.86
C GLY A 559 25.71 -26.48 57.86
N PHE A 560 24.82 -25.54 57.56
CA PHE A 560 24.54 -24.38 58.41
C PHE A 560 23.18 -23.77 58.06
N THR A 561 22.61 -23.02 58.98
CA THR A 561 21.49 -22.11 58.69
C THR A 561 21.95 -20.66 58.73
N VAL A 562 21.37 -19.84 57.87
CA VAL A 562 21.47 -18.38 57.96
C VAL A 562 20.21 -17.88 58.64
N GLN A 563 20.38 -17.11 59.71
CA GLN A 563 19.29 -16.65 60.55
C GLN A 563 19.36 -15.13 60.75
N GLY A 564 18.19 -14.48 60.83
CA GLY A 564 18.05 -13.06 61.14
C GLY A 564 17.31 -12.88 62.46
N TRP A 565 17.61 -11.81 63.19
CA TRP A 565 16.91 -11.47 64.42
C TRP A 565 15.66 -10.62 64.12
N ASN A 566 14.50 -11.01 64.62
CA ASN A 566 13.25 -10.25 64.44
C ASN A 566 12.91 -9.30 65.60
N GLY A 567 13.80 -9.18 66.58
CA GLY A 567 13.57 -8.42 67.82
C GLY A 567 13.35 -9.29 69.07
N SER A 568 12.87 -10.52 68.91
CA SER A 568 12.58 -11.44 70.02
C SER A 568 13.15 -12.85 69.84
N ALA A 569 13.32 -13.30 68.61
CA ALA A 569 13.81 -14.63 68.27
C ALA A 569 14.65 -14.63 66.99
N TRP A 570 15.45 -15.70 66.85
CA TRP A 570 16.17 -16.00 65.62
C TRP A 570 15.24 -16.69 64.63
N ILE A 571 15.13 -16.11 63.44
CA ILE A 571 14.33 -16.65 62.33
C ILE A 571 15.27 -17.24 61.29
N THR A 572 15.05 -18.49 60.90
CA THR A 572 15.81 -19.12 59.82
C THR A 572 15.40 -18.53 58.48
N LEU A 573 16.34 -17.88 57.80
CA LEU A 573 16.15 -17.27 56.48
C LEU A 573 16.50 -18.26 55.36
N ALA A 574 17.49 -19.13 55.60
CA ALA A 574 17.89 -20.18 54.69
C ALA A 574 18.60 -21.33 55.42
N THR A 575 18.53 -22.53 54.84
CA THR A 575 19.21 -23.74 55.32
C THR A 575 20.11 -24.28 54.21
N VAL A 576 21.36 -24.59 54.56
CA VAL A 576 22.34 -25.21 53.68
C VAL A 576 22.75 -26.56 54.28
N SER A 577 22.63 -27.63 53.50
CA SER A 577 23.11 -28.98 53.82
C SER A 577 23.98 -29.51 52.68
N GLY A 578 24.91 -30.40 53.00
CA GLY A 578 25.82 -30.99 52.00
C GLY A 578 26.72 -29.98 51.29
N ASN A 579 27.02 -28.84 51.92
CA ASN A 579 27.94 -27.85 51.37
C ASN A 579 29.32 -28.49 51.17
N ASN A 580 29.87 -28.32 49.97
CA ASN A 580 31.24 -28.68 49.63
C ASN A 580 32.02 -27.49 49.04
N LEU A 581 31.45 -26.28 49.09
CA LEU A 581 32.05 -25.06 48.55
C LEU A 581 32.73 -24.24 49.65
N VAL A 582 33.93 -23.75 49.36
CA VAL A 582 34.67 -22.83 50.22
C VAL A 582 33.92 -21.51 50.37
N LYS A 583 33.46 -20.93 49.25
CA LYS A 583 32.60 -19.74 49.20
C LYS A 583 31.17 -20.17 48.92
N ARG A 584 30.27 -19.94 49.87
CA ARG A 584 28.85 -20.27 49.71
C ARG A 584 27.98 -19.02 49.82
N THR A 585 27.43 -18.61 48.68
CA THR A 585 26.43 -17.54 48.60
C THR A 585 25.03 -18.09 48.88
N VAL A 586 24.30 -17.47 49.80
CA VAL A 586 22.96 -17.87 50.26
C VAL A 586 21.99 -16.69 50.10
N ASN A 587 21.08 -16.79 49.14
CA ASN A 587 20.04 -15.79 48.90
C ASN A 587 18.76 -16.13 49.68
N PHE A 588 18.03 -15.12 50.12
CA PHE A 588 16.74 -15.26 50.81
C PHE A 588 15.86 -14.02 50.58
N ALA A 589 14.58 -14.10 50.97
CA ALA A 589 13.69 -12.94 50.90
C ALA A 589 14.23 -11.81 51.78
N ALA A 590 14.27 -10.57 51.26
CA ALA A 590 14.83 -9.42 51.95
C ALA A 590 14.30 -9.31 53.39
N PHE A 591 15.22 -9.28 54.35
CA PHE A 591 14.91 -9.35 55.77
C PHE A 591 15.56 -8.18 56.51
N THR A 592 14.73 -7.41 57.20
CA THR A 592 15.17 -6.24 57.98
C THR A 592 15.56 -6.68 59.38
N THR A 593 16.84 -6.53 59.73
CA THR A 593 17.41 -6.99 61.01
C THR A 593 18.60 -6.15 61.44
N ASP A 594 18.93 -6.18 62.72
CA ASP A 594 20.14 -5.55 63.28
C ASP A 594 21.33 -6.52 63.35
N ARG A 595 21.12 -7.81 63.06
CA ARG A 595 22.16 -8.85 63.13
C ARG A 595 21.79 -10.10 62.36
N ILE A 596 22.81 -10.82 61.90
CA ILE A 596 22.67 -12.18 61.35
C ILE A 596 23.41 -13.21 62.19
N ARG A 597 23.02 -14.48 62.04
CA ARG A 597 23.72 -15.63 62.61
C ARG A 597 23.87 -16.74 61.59
N VAL A 598 25.10 -17.22 61.42
CA VAL A 598 25.42 -18.47 60.75
C VAL A 598 25.50 -19.54 61.83
N ASN A 599 24.51 -20.42 61.86
CA ASN A 599 24.40 -21.50 62.85
C ASN A 599 24.80 -22.82 62.17
N VAL A 600 26.06 -23.20 62.37
CA VAL A 600 26.71 -24.38 61.80
C VAL A 600 26.12 -25.64 62.43
N THR A 601 25.65 -26.56 61.58
CA THR A 601 25.02 -27.82 61.98
C THR A 601 25.88 -29.04 61.67
N SER A 602 26.88 -28.91 60.78
CA SER A 602 27.87 -29.95 60.51
C SER A 602 29.12 -29.38 59.84
N ALA A 603 30.29 -29.93 60.14
CA ALA A 603 31.56 -29.62 59.50
C ALA A 603 32.48 -30.86 59.46
N LEU A 604 33.49 -30.80 58.59
CA LEU A 604 34.53 -31.83 58.51
C LEU A 604 35.65 -31.59 59.54
N SER A 605 36.40 -32.66 59.84
CA SER A 605 37.54 -32.62 60.78
C SER A 605 37.20 -32.03 62.15
N SER A 606 36.02 -32.38 62.66
CA SER A 606 35.57 -32.23 64.05
C SER A 606 35.41 -30.82 64.62
N HIS A 607 35.56 -29.78 63.80
CA HIS A 607 35.37 -28.39 64.21
C HIS A 607 34.76 -27.56 63.09
N SER A 608 33.94 -26.59 63.46
CA SER A 608 33.47 -25.52 62.59
C SER A 608 34.60 -24.52 62.33
N ARG A 609 34.83 -24.18 61.05
CA ARG A 609 35.88 -23.25 60.61
C ARG A 609 35.32 -22.26 59.60
N ILE A 610 35.35 -20.98 59.91
CA ILE A 610 34.83 -19.91 59.05
C ILE A 610 35.92 -18.84 58.92
N THR A 611 36.22 -18.44 57.69
CA THR A 611 37.22 -17.41 57.39
C THR A 611 36.60 -16.03 57.18
N GLU A 612 35.37 -15.96 56.64
CA GLU A 612 34.65 -14.70 56.41
C GLU A 612 33.13 -14.95 56.33
N ILE A 613 32.33 -13.99 56.76
CA ILE A 613 30.88 -13.91 56.59
C ILE A 613 30.55 -12.51 56.10
N GLU A 614 29.96 -12.44 54.91
CA GLU A 614 29.46 -11.20 54.34
C GLU A 614 27.93 -11.18 54.39
N ALA A 615 27.33 -10.01 54.60
CA ALA A 615 25.88 -9.81 54.51
C ALA A 615 25.61 -8.61 53.61
N TRP A 616 24.82 -8.78 52.56
CA TRP A 616 24.63 -7.77 51.54
C TRP A 616 23.24 -7.13 51.63
N GLU A 617 23.19 -5.81 51.62
CA GLU A 617 21.97 -5.03 51.41
C GLU A 617 21.88 -4.58 49.95
N THR A 618 20.72 -4.70 49.32
CA THR A 618 20.41 -4.07 48.03
C THR A 618 19.54 -2.85 48.29
N LYS A 619 20.09 -1.65 48.10
CA LYS A 619 19.28 -0.42 48.21
C LYS A 619 18.42 -0.27 46.97
N LYS A 620 17.12 -0.55 47.12
CA LYS A 620 16.10 -0.05 46.18
C LYS A 620 16.12 1.46 46.22
N THR A 621 16.40 2.09 45.10
CA THR A 621 16.32 3.54 44.96
C THR A 621 14.88 4.01 45.13
N LYS A 622 14.71 5.22 45.67
CA LYS A 622 13.44 5.88 46.08
C LYS A 622 12.31 5.92 45.02
N LEU A 623 12.54 5.45 43.79
CA LEU A 623 11.53 5.37 42.73
C LEU A 623 10.69 4.07 42.76
N ASP A 624 11.22 2.97 43.30
CA ASP A 624 10.46 1.69 43.39
C ASP A 624 9.26 1.79 44.35
N SER A 625 9.28 2.75 45.27
CA SER A 625 8.17 3.03 46.19
C SER A 625 7.05 3.88 45.58
N PHE A 626 7.21 4.44 44.37
CA PHE A 626 6.19 5.27 43.73
C PHE A 626 5.39 4.51 42.65
N TYR A 627 5.94 3.42 42.11
CA TYR A 627 5.25 2.49 41.21
C TYR A 627 5.20 1.11 41.87
N GLY A 628 4.15 0.82 42.63
CA GLY A 628 3.93 -0.49 43.22
C GLY A 628 3.79 -1.56 42.14
N MET A 629 4.90 -2.21 41.76
CA MET A 629 4.89 -3.49 41.06
C MET A 629 5.45 -4.56 41.99
N ASP A 630 4.61 -4.98 42.94
CA ASP A 630 4.67 -6.36 43.44
C ASP A 630 4.08 -7.25 42.34
N VAL A 631 4.94 -7.74 41.45
CA VAL A 631 4.59 -8.82 40.52
C VAL A 631 4.67 -10.12 41.31
N ASN A 632 3.68 -10.36 42.17
CA ASN A 632 3.34 -11.67 42.74
C ASN A 632 2.01 -11.56 43.49
N GLN A 633 0.91 -11.41 42.75
CA GLN A 633 -0.36 -11.96 43.20
C GLN A 633 -0.79 -13.03 42.21
N ASN A 634 -0.59 -14.28 42.64
CA ASN A 634 -1.22 -15.44 42.03
C ASN A 634 -2.73 -15.28 42.13
N TYR A 635 -3.42 -15.46 41.00
CA TYR A 635 -4.84 -15.72 40.97
C TYR A 635 -5.15 -16.99 41.78
N THR A 636 -5.99 -16.84 42.81
CA THR A 636 -6.93 -17.87 43.28
C THR A 636 -8.31 -17.25 43.33
#